data_AF-A0A925XH05-F1
#
_entry.id   AF-A0A925XH05-F1
#
_cell.length_a   1.000
_cell.length_b   1.000
_cell.length_c   1.000
_cell.angle_alpha   90.00
_cell.angle_beta   90.00
_cell.angle_gamma   90.00
#
_symmetry.space_group_name_H-M   'P 1'
#
loop_
_entity.id
_entity.type
_entity.pdbx_description
1 polymer ?
#
loop_
_entity_poly.entity_id
_entity_poly.type
_entity_poly.pdbx_seq_one_letter_code
_entity_poly.pdbx_strand_id
1 'polypeptide(L)'
;MSKTIFLSTVTNEFLAVRRRLAALGTRTKRLHVRHQDDFVHQGVLTLQMLEEEVGKSELVVHVIGGRAGAVPPLDQVEELLSRYPDFAVR
;
A
#
# COMPACT_ATOMS: atom_id res chain seq x y z
N MET A 1 -2.20 -8.41 -20.74
CA MET A 1 -1.47 -8.11 -19.49
C MET A 1 -2.50 -7.97 -18.37
N SER A 2 -2.27 -8.57 -17.20
CA SER A 2 -3.13 -8.32 -16.03
C SER A 2 -2.77 -6.95 -15.47
N LYS A 3 -3.78 -6.15 -15.12
CA LYS A 3 -3.57 -4.86 -14.48
C LYS A 3 -3.21 -5.04 -13.01
N THR A 4 -2.26 -4.28 -12.50
CA THR A 4 -1.84 -4.36 -11.08
C THR A 4 -2.47 -3.24 -10.28
N ILE A 5 -3.20 -3.60 -9.21
CA ILE A 5 -3.79 -2.66 -8.25
C ILE A 5 -3.13 -2.86 -6.89
N PHE A 6 -2.72 -1.76 -6.26
CA PHE A 6 -2.36 -1.75 -4.85
C PHE A 6 -3.56 -1.36 -3.99
N LEU A 7 -3.94 -2.23 -3.05
CA LEU A 7 -5.02 -1.99 -2.10
C LEU A 7 -4.45 -1.58 -0.74
N SER A 8 -4.53 -0.27 -0.46
CA SER A 8 -4.03 0.35 0.76
C SER A 8 -5.17 0.55 1.76
N THR A 9 -5.13 -0.14 2.90
CA THR A 9 -6.18 -0.04 3.93
C THR A 9 -5.58 -0.17 5.33
N VAL A 10 -6.20 0.43 6.35
CA VAL A 10 -5.79 0.17 7.74
C VAL A 10 -6.10 -1.28 8.12
N THR A 11 -5.06 -2.09 8.36
CA THR A 11 -5.19 -3.53 8.65
C THR A 11 -6.16 -3.80 9.81
N ASN A 12 -6.03 -3.06 10.91
CA ASN A 12 -6.86 -3.28 12.11
C ASN A 12 -8.35 -2.94 11.92
N GLU A 13 -8.73 -2.34 10.80
CA GLU A 13 -10.12 -1.99 10.48
C GLU A 13 -10.64 -2.80 9.29
N PHE A 14 -9.82 -2.98 8.26
CA PHE A 14 -10.27 -3.50 6.97
C PHE A 14 -9.69 -4.85 6.59
N LEU A 15 -8.98 -5.57 7.47
CA LEU A 15 -8.38 -6.88 7.14
C LEU A 15 -9.35 -7.83 6.43
N ALA A 16 -10.58 -7.97 6.94
CA ALA A 16 -11.60 -8.84 6.35
C ALA A 16 -12.05 -8.34 4.95
N VAL A 17 -12.27 -7.04 4.81
CA VAL A 17 -12.68 -6.40 3.54
C VAL A 17 -11.57 -6.54 2.50
N ARG A 18 -10.33 -6.24 2.89
CA ARG A 18 -9.12 -6.36 2.05
C ARG A 18 -8.95 -7.76 1.49
N ARG A 19 -9.05 -8.79 2.33
CA ARG A 19 -8.98 -10.20 1.90
C ARG A 19 -10.09 -10.56 0.92
N ARG A 20 -11.31 -10.08 1.15
CA ARG A 20 -12.44 -10.33 0.25
C ARG A 20 -12.25 -9.64 -1.10
N LEU A 21 -11.77 -8.40 -1.12
CA LEU A 21 -11.49 -7.65 -2.35
C LEU A 21 -10.36 -8.30 -3.15
N ALA A 22 -9.27 -8.70 -2.51
CA ALA A 22 -8.17 -9.41 -3.14
C ALA A 22 -8.65 -10.73 -3.78
N ALA A 23 -9.45 -11.52 -3.05
CA ALA A 23 -10.03 -12.76 -3.56
C ALA A 23 -11.02 -12.56 -4.72
N LEU A 24 -11.73 -11.42 -4.77
CA LEU A 24 -12.59 -11.07 -5.90
C LEU A 24 -11.77 -10.70 -7.14
N GLY A 25 -10.69 -9.92 -6.96
CA GLY A 25 -9.82 -9.50 -8.05
C GLY A 25 -9.15 -10.68 -8.76
N THR A 26 -8.60 -11.63 -7.99
CA THR A 26 -7.90 -12.81 -8.53
C THR A 26 -8.80 -13.72 -9.36
N ARG A 27 -10.13 -13.76 -9.10
CA ARG A 27 -11.10 -14.52 -9.91
C ARG A 27 -11.24 -14.03 -11.34
N THR A 28 -10.96 -12.75 -11.59
CA THR A 28 -11.18 -12.15 -12.91
C THR A 28 -10.10 -12.51 -13.94
N LYS A 29 -8.96 -13.09 -13.51
CA LYS A 29 -7.71 -13.29 -14.28
C LYS A 29 -7.13 -12.02 -14.95
N ARG A 30 -7.80 -10.88 -14.84
CA ARG A 30 -7.43 -9.59 -15.45
C ARG A 30 -6.80 -8.64 -14.45
N LEU A 31 -6.95 -8.92 -13.16
CA LEU A 31 -6.47 -8.08 -12.07
C LEU A 31 -5.54 -8.87 -11.15
N HIS A 32 -4.36 -8.32 -10.93
CA HIS A 32 -3.47 -8.71 -9.84
C HIS A 32 -3.63 -7.68 -8.72
N VAL A 33 -4.00 -8.15 -7.53
CA VAL A 33 -4.19 -7.27 -6.35
C VAL A 33 -3.03 -7.50 -5.41
N ARG A 34 -2.28 -6.44 -5.11
CA ARG A 34 -1.20 -6.40 -4.14
C ARG A 34 -1.70 -5.72 -2.88
N HIS A 35 -1.29 -6.20 -1.70
CA HIS A 35 -1.64 -5.56 -0.45
C HIS A 35 -0.58 -5.74 0.63
N GLN A 36 -0.65 -4.90 1.68
CA GLN A 36 0.35 -4.82 2.74
C GLN A 36 0.69 -6.18 3.38
N ASP A 37 -0.30 -7.08 3.57
CA ASP A 37 -0.07 -8.40 4.21
C ASP A 37 0.89 -9.32 3.43
N ASP A 38 1.05 -9.11 2.13
CA ASP A 38 1.95 -9.95 1.32
C ASP A 38 3.43 -9.70 1.69
N PHE A 39 3.71 -8.62 2.41
CA PHE A 39 5.07 -8.10 2.56
C PHE A 39 5.43 -7.70 4.00
N VAL A 40 4.47 -7.66 4.95
CA VAL A 40 4.73 -7.35 6.39
C VAL A 40 5.85 -8.23 6.99
N HIS A 41 6.07 -9.44 6.47
CA HIS A 41 7.11 -10.35 6.94
C HIS A 41 8.54 -10.02 6.48
N GLN A 42 8.74 -9.03 5.60
CA GLN A 42 10.05 -8.76 4.97
C GLN A 42 10.97 -7.85 5.80
N GLY A 43 10.53 -7.34 6.96
CA GLY A 43 11.37 -6.53 7.84
C GLY A 43 11.82 -5.19 7.26
N VAL A 44 11.22 -4.75 6.15
CA VAL A 44 11.55 -3.50 5.47
C VAL A 44 10.75 -2.35 6.07
N LEU A 45 11.36 -1.17 6.03
CA LEU A 45 10.83 0.11 6.44
C LEU A 45 9.49 0.42 5.73
N THR A 46 8.40 0.58 6.50
CA THR A 46 7.02 0.79 6.06
C THR A 46 6.86 1.76 4.89
N LEU A 47 7.57 2.90 4.87
CA LEU A 47 7.44 3.90 3.80
C LEU A 47 8.10 3.50 2.48
N GLN A 48 9.30 2.92 2.52
CA GLN A 48 9.98 2.45 1.31
C GLN A 48 9.16 1.38 0.60
N MET A 49 8.60 0.45 1.36
CA MET A 49 7.72 -0.58 0.82
C MET A 49 6.49 0.04 0.14
N LEU A 50 5.83 0.98 0.81
CA LEU A 50 4.63 1.63 0.25
C LEU A 50 4.95 2.32 -1.08
N GLU A 51 6.08 3.01 -1.17
CA GLU A 51 6.52 3.65 -2.40
C GLU A 51 6.78 2.64 -3.52
N GLU A 52 7.51 1.56 -3.24
CA GLU A 52 7.76 0.51 -4.23
C GLU A 52 6.46 -0.13 -4.72
N GLU A 53 5.51 -0.38 -3.82
CA GLU A 53 4.20 -0.95 -4.14
C GLU A 53 3.36 -0.02 -5.01
N VAL A 54 3.37 1.27 -4.70
CA VAL A 54 2.71 2.30 -5.50
C VAL A 54 3.36 2.37 -6.89
N GLY A 55 4.70 2.39 -6.98
CA GLY A 55 5.41 2.47 -8.25
C GLY A 55 5.25 1.23 -9.16
N LYS A 56 5.05 0.04 -8.56
CA LYS A 56 4.78 -1.22 -9.27
C LYS A 56 3.31 -1.40 -9.69
N SER A 57 2.44 -0.45 -9.33
CA SER A 57 0.98 -0.56 -9.53
C SER A 57 0.46 0.47 -10.51
N GLU A 58 -0.53 0.08 -11.31
CA GLU A 58 -1.17 0.98 -12.27
C GLU A 58 -2.30 1.80 -11.63
N LEU A 59 -2.81 1.32 -10.49
CA LEU A 59 -3.82 2.00 -9.70
C LEU A 59 -3.58 1.75 -8.22
N VAL A 60 -3.76 2.78 -7.42
CA VAL A 60 -3.81 2.69 -5.96
C VAL A 60 -5.26 2.92 -5.53
N VAL A 61 -5.80 1.96 -4.78
CA VAL A 61 -7.09 2.10 -4.10
C VAL A 61 -6.81 2.26 -2.62
N HIS A 62 -6.99 3.48 -2.10
CA HIS A 62 -6.87 3.75 -0.68
C HIS A 62 -8.25 3.82 -0.04
N VAL A 63 -8.49 2.96 0.95
CA VAL A 63 -9.76 2.93 1.70
C VAL A 63 -9.56 3.66 3.02
N ILE A 64 -10.30 4.76 3.18
CA ILE A 64 -10.29 5.60 4.37
C ILE A 64 -11.39 5.12 5.32
N GLY A 65 -11.03 4.90 6.58
CA GLY A 65 -11.94 4.53 7.66
C GLY A 65 -11.81 5.44 8.87
N GLY A 66 -12.29 4.97 10.03
CA GLY A 66 -12.26 5.71 11.29
C GLY A 66 -10.93 5.65 12.03
N ARG A 67 -10.02 4.74 11.65
CA ARG A 67 -8.70 4.58 12.30
C ARG A 67 -7.58 5.21 11.48
N ALA A 68 -6.58 5.75 12.18
CA ALA A 68 -5.32 6.12 11.56
C ALA A 68 -4.49 4.86 11.23
N GLY A 69 -3.70 4.94 10.17
CA GLY A 69 -2.66 3.95 9.85
C GLY A 69 -1.54 3.93 10.88
N ALA A 70 -0.54 3.08 10.65
CA ALA A 70 0.67 3.08 11.47
C ALA A 70 1.45 4.39 11.28
N VAL A 71 1.95 4.96 12.38
CA VAL A 71 2.88 6.09 12.32
C VAL A 71 4.23 5.58 11.80
N PRO A 72 4.77 6.13 10.70
CA PRO A 72 6.08 5.74 10.22
C PRO A 72 7.18 6.25 11.18
N PRO A 73 8.27 5.48 11.36
CA PRO A 73 9.47 5.95 12.03
C PRO A 73 10.06 7.22 11.39
N LEU A 74 10.66 8.09 12.20
CA LEU A 74 11.14 9.41 11.75
C LEU A 74 12.24 9.33 10.69
N ASP A 75 13.19 8.41 10.86
CA ASP A 75 14.27 8.13 9.91
C ASP A 75 13.73 7.79 8.50
N GLN A 76 12.64 7.03 8.42
CA GLN A 76 11.99 6.73 7.14
C GLN A 76 11.33 7.95 6.51
N VAL A 77 10.76 8.83 7.34
CA VAL A 77 10.16 10.08 6.87
C VAL A 77 11.25 10.99 6.31
N GLU A 78 12.36 11.14 7.03
CA GLU A 78 13.52 11.92 6.59
C GLU A 78 14.11 11.38 5.28
N GLU A 79 14.28 10.05 5.18
CA GLU A 79 14.75 9.41 3.94
C GLU A 79 13.79 9.66 2.77
N LEU A 80 12.48 9.51 2.98
CA LEU A 80 11.48 9.79 1.94
C LEU A 80 11.55 11.25 1.48
N LEU A 81 11.58 12.20 2.42
CA LEU A 81 11.64 13.62 2.09
C LEU A 81 12.95 14.01 1.41
N SER A 82 14.07 13.34 1.72
CA SER A 82 15.34 13.56 1.01
C SER A 82 15.27 13.18 -0.48
N ARG A 83 14.47 12.16 -0.81
CA ARG A 83 14.27 11.66 -2.17
C ARG A 83 13.21 12.46 -2.93
N TYR A 84 12.27 13.07 -2.21
CA TYR A 84 11.21 13.92 -2.75
C TYR A 84 11.22 15.30 -2.06
N PRO A 85 12.20 16.16 -2.35
CA PRO A 85 12.28 17.48 -1.71
C PRO A 85 11.08 18.39 -2.02
N ASP A 86 10.33 18.08 -3.07
CA ASP A 86 9.10 18.76 -3.49
C ASP A 86 7.81 18.10 -2.96
N PHE A 87 7.90 17.13 -2.02
CA PHE A 87 6.76 16.34 -1.55
C PHE A 87 5.57 17.16 -1.06
N ALA A 88 5.82 18.27 -0.35
CA ALA A 88 4.77 19.09 0.24
C ALA A 88 4.02 19.99 -0.77
N VAL A 89 4.56 20.14 -1.99
CA VAL A 89 4.04 21.08 -3.00
C VAL A 89 3.55 20.38 -4.27
N ARG A 90 3.55 19.05 -4.28
CA ARG A 90 2.98 18.21 -5.34
C ARG A 90 1.52 17.88 -5.12
#